data_AF-A0A3D4PYX7-F1
#
_entry.id   AF-A0A3D4PYX7-F1
#
_cell.length_a   1.000
_cell.length_b   1.000
_cell.length_c   1.000
_cell.angle_alpha   90.00
_cell.angle_beta   90.00
_cell.angle_gamma   90.00
#
_symmetry.space_group_name_H-M   'P 1'
#
loop_
_entity.id
_entity.type
_entity.pdbx_description
1 polymer ?
#
loop_
_entity_poly.entity_id
_entity_poly.type
_entity_poly.pdbx_seq_one_letter_code
_entity_poly.pdbx_strand_id
1 'polypeptide(L)'
;MQSNALQDRLGDCIYDFSRGEPTQRSGVHGEGNVATDLGGENVLISEDFYYFGRQAKKLPEHLKSVCHQTQGHRSNSNEPYFDQFVSWIRSLTPSPGQLYGWPDHIVDWEATSACGGCMPRKFDDEHDVIC
;
A
#
# COMPACT_ATOMS: atom_id res chain seq x y z
N MET A 1 -5.96 -0.52 -21.85
CA MET A 1 -6.77 0.72 -21.79
C MET A 1 -7.27 0.81 -20.35
N GLN A 2 -6.83 1.78 -19.55
CA GLN A 2 -7.23 1.84 -18.14
C GLN A 2 -8.71 2.25 -18.06
N SER A 3 -9.50 1.46 -17.33
CA SER A 3 -10.92 1.75 -17.10
C SER A 3 -11.07 3.01 -16.25
N ASN A 4 -12.03 3.87 -16.60
CA ASN A 4 -12.41 5.05 -15.81
C ASN A 4 -13.33 4.70 -14.63
N ALA A 5 -13.79 3.46 -14.54
CA ALA A 5 -14.70 3.02 -13.51
C ALA A 5 -13.92 2.67 -12.23
N LEU A 6 -14.28 3.28 -11.09
CA LEU A 6 -13.55 3.11 -9.81
C LEU A 6 -13.50 1.65 -9.37
N GLN A 7 -14.54 0.88 -9.64
CA GLN A 7 -14.59 -0.53 -9.31
C GLN A 7 -13.48 -1.34 -10.00
N ASP A 8 -12.97 -0.90 -11.14
CA ASP A 8 -11.94 -1.63 -11.90
C ASP A 8 -10.51 -1.24 -11.48
N ARG A 9 -10.37 -0.27 -10.55
CA ARG A 9 -9.09 0.22 -10.05
C ARG A 9 -8.75 -0.47 -8.73
N LEU A 10 -8.31 -1.71 -8.84
CA LEU A 10 -8.03 -2.57 -7.71
C LEU A 10 -6.56 -2.44 -7.30
N GLY A 11 -6.30 -2.34 -5.99
CA GLY A 11 -4.98 -2.55 -5.41
C GLY A 11 -4.74 -4.05 -5.20
N ASP A 12 -4.13 -4.44 -4.09
CA ASP A 12 -3.82 -5.86 -3.81
C ASP A 12 -5.06 -6.68 -3.41
N CYS A 13 -6.22 -6.05 -3.18
CA CYS A 13 -7.48 -6.72 -2.89
C CYS A 13 -8.30 -6.94 -4.18
N ILE A 14 -7.92 -7.94 -4.96
CA ILE A 14 -8.50 -8.24 -6.28
C ILE A 14 -9.47 -9.42 -6.30
N TYR A 15 -9.80 -10.01 -5.15
CA TYR A 15 -10.67 -11.19 -5.08
C TYR A 15 -12.12 -10.80 -4.74
N ASP A 16 -13.07 -11.29 -5.52
CA ASP A 16 -14.50 -11.15 -5.27
C ASP A 16 -15.05 -12.42 -4.59
N PHE A 17 -15.54 -12.27 -3.36
CA PHE A 17 -16.13 -13.35 -2.56
C PHE A 17 -17.67 -13.33 -2.54
N SER A 18 -18.32 -12.49 -3.34
CA SER A 18 -19.79 -12.30 -3.31
C SER A 18 -20.60 -13.56 -3.63
N ARG A 19 -19.96 -14.59 -4.21
CA ARG A 19 -20.58 -15.86 -4.61
C ARG A 19 -20.07 -17.07 -3.81
N GLY A 20 -19.36 -16.84 -2.70
CA GLY A 20 -18.74 -17.89 -1.89
C GLY A 20 -17.33 -18.23 -2.35
N GLU A 21 -17.17 -18.71 -3.58
CA GLU A 21 -15.84 -18.99 -4.15
C GLU A 21 -15.16 -17.70 -4.64
N PRO A 22 -13.88 -17.48 -4.30
CA PRO A 22 -13.15 -16.29 -4.73
C PRO A 22 -12.96 -16.28 -6.25
N THR A 23 -13.42 -15.21 -6.89
CA THR A 23 -13.10 -14.94 -8.30
C THR A 23 -12.03 -13.86 -8.37
N GLN A 24 -10.87 -14.18 -8.92
CA GLN A 24 -9.80 -13.19 -9.14
C GLN A 24 -10.24 -12.20 -10.22
N ARG A 25 -10.17 -10.91 -9.91
CA ARG A 25 -10.43 -9.81 -10.84
C ARG A 25 -9.11 -9.38 -11.47
N SER A 26 -9.19 -8.69 -12.62
CA SER A 26 -8.00 -8.16 -13.27
C SER A 26 -7.24 -7.20 -12.33
N GLY A 27 -5.94 -7.44 -12.13
CA GLY A 27 -5.11 -6.72 -11.18
C GLY A 27 -3.62 -6.95 -11.42
N VAL A 28 -2.80 -6.63 -10.43
CA VAL A 28 -1.32 -6.76 -10.50
C VAL A 28 -0.82 -8.20 -10.31
N HIS A 29 -1.66 -9.08 -9.79
CA HIS A 29 -1.38 -10.49 -9.55
C HIS A 29 -2.09 -11.36 -10.58
N GLY A 30 -1.40 -12.39 -11.05
CA GLY A 30 -1.92 -13.39 -11.98
C GLY A 30 -2.41 -14.66 -11.26
N GLU A 31 -2.80 -15.68 -12.04
CA GLU A 31 -3.31 -16.96 -11.51
C GLU A 31 -2.28 -17.68 -10.61
N GLY A 32 -0.98 -17.50 -10.88
CA GLY A 32 0.10 -18.09 -10.09
C GLY A 32 0.20 -17.56 -8.66
N ASN A 33 -0.35 -16.38 -8.38
CA ASN A 33 -0.34 -15.78 -7.05
C ASN A 33 -1.52 -16.25 -6.17
N VAL A 34 -2.57 -16.83 -6.76
CA VAL A 34 -3.84 -17.14 -6.08
C VAL A 34 -3.64 -18.01 -4.84
N ALA A 35 -2.83 -19.05 -4.94
CA ALA A 35 -2.55 -19.94 -3.81
C ALA A 35 -1.86 -19.21 -2.64
N THR A 36 -0.99 -18.24 -2.94
CA THR A 36 -0.29 -17.43 -1.94
C THR A 36 -1.22 -16.40 -1.32
N ASP A 37 -2.00 -15.68 -2.15
CA ASP A 37 -2.89 -14.62 -1.70
C ASP A 37 -4.03 -15.15 -0.83
N LEU A 38 -4.57 -16.33 -1.17
CA LEU A 38 -5.69 -16.97 -0.47
C LEU A 38 -5.23 -17.98 0.60
N GLY A 39 -3.94 -18.30 0.66
CA GLY A 39 -3.39 -19.30 1.59
C GLY A 39 -3.17 -18.81 3.02
N GLY A 40 -3.47 -17.54 3.32
CA GLY A 40 -3.30 -16.97 4.65
C GLY A 40 -4.26 -17.57 5.67
N GLU A 41 -3.73 -18.22 6.71
CA GLU A 41 -4.53 -18.81 7.80
C GLU A 41 -4.84 -17.83 8.94
N ASN A 42 -4.03 -16.77 9.06
CA ASN A 42 -4.08 -15.82 10.17
C ASN A 42 -4.23 -14.40 9.62
N VAL A 43 -4.99 -13.57 10.34
CA VAL A 43 -5.16 -12.15 10.03
C VAL A 43 -4.60 -11.28 11.14
N LEU A 44 -3.94 -10.18 10.77
CA LEU A 44 -3.53 -9.15 11.71
C LEU A 44 -4.70 -8.18 11.93
N ILE A 45 -5.13 -8.05 13.18
CA ILE A 45 -6.16 -7.09 13.60
C ILE A 45 -5.49 -6.10 14.53
N SER A 46 -5.64 -4.81 14.26
CA SER A 46 -5.13 -3.74 15.11
C SER A 46 -6.17 -2.62 15.22
N GLU A 47 -6.36 -2.13 16.43
CA GLU A 47 -7.08 -0.87 16.69
C GLU A 47 -6.12 0.33 16.67
N ASP A 48 -4.80 0.10 16.74
CA ASP A 48 -3.77 1.13 16.60
C ASP A 48 -3.33 1.23 15.13
N PHE A 49 -4.08 1.98 14.32
CA PHE A 49 -3.77 2.23 12.91
C PHE A 49 -4.00 3.68 12.49
N TYR A 50 -3.33 4.10 11.42
CA TYR A 50 -3.47 5.45 10.84
C TYR A 50 -3.58 5.32 9.32
N TYR A 51 -4.69 5.80 8.75
CA TYR A 51 -4.88 5.83 7.30
C TYR A 51 -5.06 7.26 6.82
N PHE A 52 -4.07 7.80 6.11
CA PHE A 52 -4.10 9.20 5.63
C PHE A 52 -4.65 9.38 4.22
N GLY A 53 -4.63 8.33 3.38
CA GLY A 53 -5.03 8.42 1.98
C GLY A 53 -4.37 9.61 1.26
N ARG A 54 -5.18 10.42 0.55
CA ARG A 54 -4.74 11.66 -0.12
C ARG A 54 -4.09 12.71 0.78
N GLN A 55 -4.24 12.59 2.11
CA GLN A 55 -3.63 13.49 3.09
C GLN A 55 -2.34 12.93 3.68
N ALA A 56 -1.68 12.01 2.98
CA ALA A 56 -0.41 11.40 3.38
C ALA A 56 0.59 12.46 3.86
N LYS A 57 1.23 12.18 5.00
CA LYS A 57 2.15 13.11 5.63
C LYS A 57 3.57 12.80 5.17
N LYS A 58 4.29 13.83 4.74
CA LYS A 58 5.69 13.70 4.34
C LYS A 58 6.52 13.25 5.55
N LEU A 59 7.33 12.21 5.36
CA LEU A 59 8.27 11.76 6.38
C LEU A 59 9.34 12.82 6.66
N PRO A 60 9.67 13.07 7.94
CA PRO A 60 10.86 13.83 8.33
C PRO A 60 12.13 13.26 7.72
N GLU A 61 13.13 14.12 7.45
CA GLU A 61 14.38 13.71 6.81
C GLU A 61 15.09 12.56 7.55
N HIS A 62 15.09 12.57 8.88
CA HIS A 62 15.73 11.53 9.70
C HIS A 62 15.03 10.18 9.67
N LEU A 63 13.78 10.11 9.17
CA LEU A 63 13.00 8.86 9.01
C LEU A 63 12.97 8.34 7.57
N LYS A 64 13.52 9.08 6.60
CA LYS A 64 13.49 8.66 5.19
C LYS A 64 14.15 7.32 4.92
N SER A 65 15.14 6.93 5.73
CA SER A 65 15.84 5.65 5.59
C SER A 65 14.96 4.43 5.86
N VAL A 66 13.76 4.61 6.44
CA VAL A 66 12.76 3.54 6.58
C VAL A 66 12.14 3.18 5.21
N CYS A 67 12.12 4.12 4.27
CA CYS A 67 11.61 3.87 2.92
C CYS A 67 12.63 3.08 2.11
N HIS A 68 12.20 1.94 1.58
CA HIS A 68 12.93 1.24 0.52
C HIS A 68 12.03 0.97 -0.68
N GLN A 69 12.64 0.67 -1.82
CA GLN A 69 11.94 0.56 -3.09
C GLN A 69 11.45 -0.86 -3.43
N THR A 70 11.76 -1.88 -2.62
CA THR A 70 11.29 -3.24 -2.89
C THR A 70 10.09 -3.57 -1.99
N GLN A 71 9.65 -4.83 -1.96
CA GLN A 71 8.48 -5.23 -1.20
C GLN A 71 8.76 -5.14 0.31
N GLY A 72 7.89 -4.44 1.03
CA GLY A 72 7.98 -4.29 2.47
C GLY A 72 7.84 -5.64 3.18
N HIS A 73 8.92 -6.08 3.81
CA HIS A 73 8.92 -7.23 4.73
C HIS A 73 9.30 -6.74 6.12
N ARG A 74 8.90 -7.50 7.16
CA ARG A 74 9.40 -7.25 8.52
C ARG A 74 10.92 -7.28 8.49
N SER A 75 11.55 -6.18 8.91
CA SER A 75 13.00 -6.03 8.93
C SER A 75 13.48 -5.47 10.26
N ASN A 76 14.54 -6.04 10.81
CA ASN A 76 15.23 -5.51 11.98
C ASN A 76 16.06 -4.26 11.64
N SER A 77 16.31 -3.97 10.35
CA SER A 77 17.01 -2.75 9.92
C SER A 77 16.31 -1.46 10.34
N ASN A 78 15.01 -1.55 10.67
CA ASN A 78 14.18 -0.42 11.08
C ASN A 78 14.22 -0.16 12.59
N GLU A 79 14.84 -1.03 13.38
CA GLU A 79 14.93 -0.90 14.85
C GLU A 79 15.43 0.50 15.29
N PRO A 80 16.47 1.12 14.67
CA PRO A 80 16.93 2.44 15.07
C PRO A 80 15.92 3.58 14.85
N TYR A 81 14.91 3.36 14.00
CA TYR A 81 13.90 4.36 13.64
C TYR A 81 12.57 4.17 14.37
N PHE A 82 12.38 3.05 15.09
CA PHE A 82 11.09 2.66 15.64
C PHE A 82 10.50 3.72 16.57
N ASP A 83 11.21 4.06 17.65
CA ASP A 83 10.70 5.02 18.65
C ASP A 83 10.48 6.42 18.05
N GLN A 84 11.38 6.85 17.17
CA GLN A 84 11.28 8.13 16.48
C GLN A 84 10.06 8.18 15.55
N PHE A 85 9.82 7.10 14.80
CA PHE A 85 8.66 6.97 13.93
C PHE A 85 7.35 6.93 14.72
N VAL A 86 7.28 6.13 15.78
CA VAL A 86 6.08 6.01 16.64
C VAL A 86 5.76 7.34 17.32
N SER A 87 6.77 8.03 17.84
CA SER A 87 6.60 9.37 18.43
C SER A 87 6.11 10.37 17.38
N TRP A 88 6.73 10.39 16.19
CA TRP A 88 6.32 11.25 15.10
C TRP A 88 4.88 11.00 14.68
N ILE A 89 4.48 9.75 14.37
CA ILE A 89 3.14 9.48 13.86
C ILE A 89 2.05 9.82 14.88
N ARG A 90 2.29 9.55 16.18
CA ARG A 90 1.39 9.89 17.27
C ARG A 90 1.29 11.40 17.52
N SER A 91 2.30 12.18 17.13
CA SER A 91 2.23 13.64 17.19
C SER A 91 1.37 14.27 16.10
N LEU A 92 1.11 13.55 14.98
CA LEU A 92 0.37 14.09 13.85
C LEU A 92 -1.13 14.14 14.07
N THR A 93 -1.65 13.31 14.98
CA THR A 93 -3.09 13.10 15.14
C THR A 93 -3.45 12.85 16.61
N PRO A 94 -4.67 13.24 17.04
CA PRO A 94 -5.05 13.12 18.44
C PRO A 94 -5.28 11.68 18.90
N SER A 95 -5.62 10.75 18.01
CA SER A 95 -5.93 9.36 18.37
C SER A 95 -5.67 8.36 17.24
N PRO A 96 -5.15 7.15 17.52
CA PRO A 96 -5.11 6.09 16.53
C PRO A 96 -6.50 5.55 16.16
N GLY A 97 -6.53 4.60 15.23
CA GLY A 97 -7.70 3.78 14.89
C GLY A 97 -8.67 4.45 13.95
N GLN A 98 -8.21 5.42 13.15
CA GLN A 98 -9.07 6.29 12.36
C GLN A 98 -8.57 6.53 10.93
N LEU A 99 -9.53 6.85 10.08
CA LEU A 99 -9.29 7.33 8.72
C LEU A 99 -9.17 8.86 8.74
N TYR A 100 -7.98 9.35 8.41
CA TYR A 100 -7.66 10.78 8.32
C TYR A 100 -7.81 11.33 6.90
N GLY A 101 -8.05 10.47 5.92
CA GLY A 101 -8.33 10.88 4.55
C GLY A 101 -8.94 9.75 3.73
N TRP A 102 -9.38 10.11 2.54
CA TRP A 102 -9.91 9.18 1.55
C TRP A 102 -8.79 8.68 0.64
N PRO A 103 -8.89 7.45 0.09
CA PRO A 103 -7.98 6.98 -0.93
C PRO A 103 -7.85 8.03 -2.05
N ASP A 104 -6.64 8.21 -2.57
CA ASP A 104 -6.43 9.12 -3.69
C ASP A 104 -6.93 8.48 -4.99
N HIS A 105 -7.58 9.27 -5.85
CA HIS A 105 -8.21 8.78 -7.09
C HIS A 105 -7.80 9.58 -8.33
N ILE A 106 -7.06 10.68 -8.17
CA ILE A 106 -6.46 11.47 -9.23
C ILE A 106 -5.07 11.86 -8.75
N VAL A 107 -4.03 11.15 -9.22
CA VAL A 107 -2.70 11.76 -9.20
C VAL A 107 -2.74 12.84 -10.27
N ASP A 108 -3.10 14.06 -9.88
CA ASP A 108 -2.90 15.23 -10.73
C ASP A 108 -1.39 15.50 -10.68
N TRP A 109 -0.66 14.87 -11.61
CA TRP A 109 0.80 14.99 -11.66
C TRP A 109 1.28 16.42 -11.94
N GLU A 110 0.38 17.32 -12.36
CA GLU A 110 0.65 18.75 -12.53
C GLU A 110 0.25 19.56 -11.29
N ALA A 111 -0.79 19.16 -10.56
CA ALA A 111 -1.12 19.76 -9.27
C ALA A 111 -0.32 19.10 -8.13
N THR A 112 0.61 19.88 -7.61
CA THR A 112 1.35 19.65 -6.36
C THR A 112 2.46 18.61 -6.40
N SER A 113 3.68 19.14 -6.28
CA SER A 113 4.94 18.51 -5.86
C SER A 113 4.90 17.85 -4.46
N ALA A 114 3.77 17.27 -4.06
CA ALA A 114 3.53 16.75 -2.71
C ALA A 114 3.59 15.22 -2.60
N CYS A 115 3.57 14.48 -3.72
CA CYS A 115 3.82 13.05 -3.75
C CYS A 115 5.31 12.78 -4.00
N GLY A 116 6.12 12.93 -2.95
CA GLY A 116 7.46 12.33 -2.94
C GLY A 116 7.35 10.86 -2.56
N GLY A 117 7.12 9.96 -3.53
CA GLY A 117 7.52 8.56 -3.30
C GLY A 117 6.73 7.41 -3.93
N CYS A 118 5.66 7.60 -4.68
CA CYS A 118 5.01 6.45 -5.34
C CYS A 118 5.60 6.23 -6.74
N MET A 119 6.58 5.33 -6.85
CA MET A 119 7.05 4.80 -8.14
C MET A 119 6.16 3.63 -8.57
N PRO A 120 5.76 3.53 -9.86
CA PRO A 120 5.04 2.37 -10.36
C PRO A 120 5.90 1.10 -10.20
N ARG A 121 5.30 0.04 -9.65
CA ARG A 121 5.89 -1.31 -9.65
C ARG A 121 5.67 -1.94 -11.03
N LYS A 122 6.65 -2.70 -11.55
CA LYS A 122 6.45 -3.60 -12.71
C LYS A 122 5.42 -4.67 -12.33
N PHE A 123 4.65 -5.17 -13.29
CA PHE A 123 3.75 -6.29 -13.05
C PHE A 123 4.55 -7.55 -12.71
N ASP A 124 4.03 -8.41 -11.82
CA ASP A 124 4.74 -9.63 -11.42
C ASP A 124 4.96 -10.60 -12.61
N ASP A 125 4.10 -10.52 -13.63
CA ASP A 125 4.14 -11.31 -14.86
C ASP A 125 4.93 -10.63 -16.01
N GLU A 126 5.42 -9.40 -15.82
CA GLU A 126 6.36 -8.76 -16.74
C GLU A 126 7.76 -9.32 -16.49
N HIS A 127 8.06 -10.46 -17.11
CA HIS A 127 9.44 -10.91 -17.24
C HIS A 127 10.22 -9.93 -18.12
N ASP A 128 11.38 -9.48 -17.62
CA ASP A 128 12.37 -8.82 -18.46
C ASP A 128 12.68 -9.77 -19.63
N VAL A 129 12.39 -9.33 -20.85
CA VAL A 129 12.77 -10.04 -22.06
C VAL A 129 14.30 -9.93 -22.18
N ILE A 130 14.96 -11.00 -21.74
CA ILE A 130 16.33 -11.45 -22.04
C ILE A 130 17.41 -11.12 -20.98
N CYS A 131 17.90 -12.24 -20.41
CA CYS A 131 19.26 -12.67 -20.05
C CYS A 131 20.33 -11.63 -19.68
#